data_AF-A0A2V6FDJ5-F1
#
_entry.id   AF-A0A2V6FDJ5-F1
#
_cell.length_a   1.000
_cell.length_b   1.000
_cell.length_c   1.000
_cell.angle_alpha   90.00
_cell.angle_beta   90.00
_cell.angle_gamma   90.00
#
_symmetry.space_group_name_H-M   'P 1'
#
loop_
_entity.id
_entity.type
_entity.pdbx_description
1 polymer ?
#
loop_
_entity_poly.entity_id
_entity_poly.type
_entity_poly.pdbx_seq_one_letter_code
_entity_poly.pdbx_strand_id
1 'polypeptide(L)'
;AIKLEDALNYDEPPGWLIPVRHSLGAILIHNGRYAEAEQVYREDLARLPENGWSLYGLASSLKAQQKNASEAAATKEKFGKLWAKADTKITSSCLCQPTTARKSLK
;
A
#
# COMPACT_ATOMS: atom_id res chain seq x y z
N ALA A 1 15.27 -6.26 -3.77
CA ALA A 1 13.90 -6.56 -4.20
C ALA A 1 13.38 -5.49 -5.17
N ILE A 2 12.93 -4.31 -4.71
CA ILE A 2 12.39 -3.24 -5.59
C ILE A 2 13.33 -2.87 -6.75
N LYS A 3 14.62 -2.65 -6.49
CA LYS A 3 15.58 -2.32 -7.56
C LYS A 3 15.72 -3.42 -8.63
N LEU A 4 15.49 -4.68 -8.27
CA LEU A 4 15.55 -5.80 -9.20
C LEU A 4 14.28 -5.85 -10.07
N GLU A 5 13.11 -5.58 -9.47
CA GLU A 5 11.85 -5.42 -10.19
C GLU A 5 11.90 -4.23 -11.16
N ASP A 6 12.37 -3.07 -10.68
CA ASP A 6 12.51 -1.85 -11.51
C ASP A 6 13.46 -2.05 -12.70
N ALA A 7 14.37 -3.02 -12.63
CA ALA A 7 15.36 -3.34 -13.66
C ALA A 7 14.90 -4.44 -14.61
N LEU A 8 13.70 -5.00 -14.42
CA LEU A 8 13.14 -5.96 -15.38
C LEU A 8 12.89 -5.26 -16.71
N ASN A 9 13.38 -5.88 -17.78
CA ASN A 9 12.99 -5.46 -19.12
C ASN A 9 11.50 -5.73 -19.30
N TYR A 10 10.80 -4.79 -19.93
CA TYR A 10 9.41 -5.02 -20.32
C TYR A 10 9.35 -6.13 -21.37
N ASP A 11 8.56 -7.16 -21.10
CA ASP A 11 8.15 -8.21 -22.05
C ASP A 11 6.62 -8.35 -21.98
N GLU A 12 5.98 -8.87 -23.03
CA GLU A 12 4.55 -9.16 -23.03
C GLU A 12 4.27 -10.67 -23.00
N PRO A 13 3.73 -11.21 -21.87
CA PRO A 13 3.31 -10.54 -20.64
C PRO A 13 4.47 -10.29 -19.65
N PRO A 14 4.43 -9.19 -18.86
CA PRO A 14 5.56 -8.82 -18.00
C PRO A 14 5.89 -9.94 -17.01
N GLY A 15 7.18 -10.25 -16.89
CA GLY A 15 7.67 -11.35 -16.04
C GLY A 15 7.29 -11.25 -14.56
N TRP A 16 6.83 -10.09 -14.09
CA TRP A 16 6.28 -9.91 -12.76
C TRP A 16 5.10 -8.91 -12.75
N LEU A 17 3.89 -9.42 -12.48
CA LEU A 17 2.64 -8.65 -12.56
C LEU A 17 2.23 -7.94 -11.25
N ILE A 18 2.77 -8.35 -10.10
CA ILE A 18 2.30 -7.90 -8.77
C ILE A 18 3.34 -6.93 -8.18
N PRO A 19 3.12 -5.60 -8.19
CA PRO A 19 4.14 -4.64 -7.77
C PRO A 19 4.71 -4.96 -6.38
N VAL A 20 6.02 -5.15 -6.21
CA VAL A 20 6.58 -5.57 -4.90
C VAL A 20 6.38 -4.50 -3.82
N ARG A 21 6.20 -3.24 -4.23
CA ARG A 21 6.06 -2.06 -3.36
C ARG A 21 4.86 -2.13 -2.42
N HIS A 22 3.67 -2.55 -2.87
CA HIS A 22 2.51 -2.62 -1.97
C HIS A 22 2.68 -3.66 -0.84
N SER A 23 3.39 -4.76 -1.12
CA SER A 23 3.69 -5.84 -0.19
C SER A 23 4.74 -5.39 0.82
N LEU A 24 5.80 -4.71 0.35
CA LEU A 24 6.79 -4.10 1.23
C LEU A 24 6.15 -3.04 2.14
N GLY A 25 5.35 -2.14 1.57
CA GLY A 25 4.64 -1.11 2.34
C GLY A 25 3.75 -1.72 3.43
N ALA A 26 3.08 -2.83 3.14
CA ALA A 26 2.26 -3.53 4.13
C ALA A 26 3.12 -4.01 5.30
N ILE A 27 4.24 -4.70 5.02
CA ILE A 27 5.19 -5.18 6.03
C ILE A 27 5.75 -4.03 6.87
N LEU A 28 6.07 -2.90 6.26
CA LEU A 28 6.56 -1.71 6.95
C LEU A 28 5.50 -1.15 7.92
N ILE A 29 4.23 -1.07 7.51
CA ILE A 29 3.13 -0.68 8.40
C ILE A 29 3.02 -1.63 9.59
N HIS A 30 3.07 -2.94 9.37
CA HIS A 30 2.96 -3.93 10.44
C HIS A 30 4.08 -3.80 11.48
N ASN A 31 5.28 -3.43 11.04
CA ASN A 31 6.43 -3.19 11.90
C ASN A 31 6.48 -1.76 12.48
N GLY A 32 5.45 -0.94 12.31
CA GLY A 32 5.40 0.43 12.83
C GLY A 32 6.28 1.44 12.09
N ARG A 33 6.87 1.06 10.95
CA ARG A 33 7.79 1.90 10.15
C ARG A 33 7.00 2.77 9.16
N TYR A 34 6.13 3.63 9.69
CA TYR A 34 5.12 4.32 8.90
C TYR A 34 5.68 5.34 7.89
N ALA A 35 6.74 6.08 8.26
CA ALA A 35 7.35 7.06 7.35
C ALA A 35 8.00 6.40 6.13
N GLU A 36 8.62 5.22 6.32
CA GLU A 36 9.19 4.46 5.22
C GLU A 36 8.10 3.82 4.36
N ALA A 37 7.02 3.35 4.98
CA ALA A 37 5.86 2.86 4.25
C ALA A 37 5.27 3.97 3.35
N GLU A 38 5.11 5.18 3.87
CA GLU A 38 4.64 6.34 3.10
C GLU A 38 5.48 6.55 1.84
N GLN A 39 6.82 6.58 1.98
CA GLN A 39 7.73 6.77 0.86
C GLN A 39 7.55 5.68 -0.21
N VAL A 40 7.46 4.40 0.21
CA VAL A 40 7.24 3.28 -0.71
C VAL A 40 5.93 3.41 -1.49
N TYR A 41 4.84 3.83 -0.83
CA TYR A 41 3.55 4.02 -1.51
C TYR A 41 3.56 5.22 -2.45
N ARG A 42 4.24 6.32 -2.08
CA ARG A 42 4.37 7.48 -2.97
C ARG A 42 5.15 7.12 -4.23
N GLU A 43 6.23 6.35 -4.10
CA GLU A 43 6.99 5.84 -5.25
C GLU A 43 6.15 4.91 -6.13
N ASP A 44 5.34 4.04 -5.53
CA ASP A 44 4.44 3.17 -6.27
C ASP A 44 3.39 4.00 -7.04
N LEU A 45 2.76 4.96 -6.37
CA LEU A 45 1.74 5.83 -6.99
C LEU A 45 2.32 6.80 -8.02
N ALA A 46 3.61 7.13 -7.97
CA ALA A 46 4.26 7.88 -9.03
C ALA A 46 4.36 7.05 -10.34
N ARG A 47 4.44 5.73 -10.22
CA ARG A 47 4.50 4.78 -11.35
C ARG A 47 3.11 4.29 -11.76
N LEU A 48 2.24 4.05 -10.78
CA LEU A 48 0.90 3.50 -10.91
C LEU A 48 -0.12 4.39 -10.14
N PRO A 49 -0.53 5.55 -10.70
CA PRO A 49 -1.26 6.61 -9.97
C PRO A 49 -2.61 6.24 -9.33
N GLU A 50 -3.16 5.09 -9.70
CA GLU A 50 -4.47 4.61 -9.25
C GLU A 50 -4.41 3.19 -8.68
N ASN A 51 -3.23 2.74 -8.26
CA ASN A 51 -3.10 1.48 -7.54
C ASN A 51 -3.86 1.54 -6.21
N GLY A 52 -5.01 0.86 -6.15
CA GLY A 52 -5.90 0.86 -4.98
C GLY A 52 -5.25 0.30 -3.71
N TRP A 53 -4.37 -0.70 -3.84
CA TRP A 53 -3.62 -1.24 -2.70
C TRP A 53 -2.69 -0.19 -2.08
N SER A 54 -1.99 0.57 -2.94
CA SER A 54 -1.06 1.61 -2.51
C SER A 54 -1.78 2.85 -1.99
N LEU A 55 -2.94 3.21 -2.54
CA LEU A 55 -3.78 4.29 -1.98
C LEU A 55 -4.27 3.95 -0.58
N TYR A 56 -4.73 2.72 -0.34
CA TYR A 56 -5.09 2.25 0.99
C TYR A 56 -3.91 2.31 1.96
N GLY A 57 -2.76 1.83 1.52
CA GLY A 57 -1.51 1.84 2.27
C GLY A 57 -1.04 3.26 2.63
N LEU A 58 -1.04 4.18 1.66
CA LEU A 58 -0.65 5.58 1.86
C LEU A 58 -1.55 6.25 2.89
N ALA A 59 -2.88 6.15 2.74
CA ALA A 59 -3.83 6.71 3.70
C ALA A 59 -3.62 6.14 5.12
N SER A 60 -3.33 4.85 5.22
CA SER A 60 -3.04 4.18 6.49
C SER A 60 -1.74 4.66 7.13
N SER A 61 -0.67 4.82 6.34
CA SER A 61 0.63 5.31 6.81
C SER A 61 0.56 6.76 7.29
N LEU A 62 -0.13 7.65 6.57
CA LEU A 62 -0.32 9.06 6.94
C LEU A 62 -1.12 9.17 8.25
N LYS A 63 -2.20 8.39 8.35
CA LYS A 63 -3.01 8.33 9.57
C LYS A 63 -2.20 7.85 10.77
N ALA A 64 -1.38 6.80 10.61
CA ALA A 64 -0.56 6.25 11.68
C ALA A 64 0.52 7.21 12.18
N GLN A 65 1.06 8.06 11.28
CA GLN A 65 2.00 9.11 11.63
C GLN A 65 1.35 10.33 12.30
N GLN A 66 0.02 10.44 12.28
CA GLN A 66 -0.73 11.62 12.74
C GLN A 66 -0.30 12.92 12.02
N LYS A 67 0.17 12.79 10.78
CA LYS A 67 0.60 13.90 9.92
C LYS A 67 -0.40 14.12 8.80
N ASN A 68 -0.51 15.37 8.35
CA ASN A 68 -1.28 15.78 7.17
C ASN A 68 -2.70 15.17 7.14
N ALA A 69 -3.48 15.38 8.19
CA ALA A 69 -4.81 14.76 8.34
C ALA A 69 -5.74 15.02 7.13
N SER A 70 -5.63 16.20 6.51
CA SER A 70 -6.37 16.54 5.29
C SER A 70 -5.94 15.67 4.10
N GLU A 71 -4.64 15.43 3.92
CA GLU A 71 -4.12 14.55 2.87
C GLU A 71 -4.56 13.11 3.12
N ALA A 72 -4.41 12.61 4.36
CA ALA A 72 -4.83 11.26 4.70
C ALA A 72 -6.33 11.03 4.40
N ALA A 73 -7.18 12.02 4.69
CA ALA A 73 -8.61 11.97 4.38
C ALA A 73 -8.86 11.97 2.86
N ALA A 74 -8.20 12.86 2.12
CA ALA A 74 -8.32 12.95 0.66
C ALA A 74 -7.86 11.65 -0.04
N THR A 75 -6.72 11.09 0.37
CA THR A 75 -6.23 9.81 -0.16
C THR A 75 -7.20 8.67 0.15
N LYS A 76 -7.76 8.63 1.36
CA LYS A 76 -8.76 7.62 1.75
C LYS A 76 -10.05 7.77 0.93
N GLU A 77 -10.48 8.99 0.65
CA GLU A 77 -11.64 9.24 -0.22
C GLU A 77 -11.36 8.77 -1.65
N LYS A 78 -10.19 9.09 -2.21
CA LYS A 78 -9.76 8.62 -3.53
C LYS A 78 -9.77 7.09 -3.60
N PHE A 79 -9.21 6.42 -2.60
CA PHE A 79 -9.29 4.97 -2.47
C PHE A 79 -10.74 4.49 -2.46
N GLY A 80 -11.61 5.10 -1.65
CA GLY A 80 -13.01 4.70 -1.54
C GLY A 80 -13.76 4.78 -2.88
N LYS A 81 -13.46 5.78 -3.71
CA LYS A 81 -14.03 5.90 -5.06
C LYS A 81 -13.51 4.82 -6.00
N LEU A 82 -12.19 4.60 -6.04
CA LEU A 82 -11.56 3.61 -6.92
C LEU A 82 -11.93 2.17 -6.55
N TRP A 83 -12.04 1.88 -5.25
CA TRP A 83 -12.31 0.54 -4.73
C TRP A 83 -13.82 0.27 -4.53
N ALA A 84 -14.70 1.18 -4.95
CA ALA A 84 -16.14 1.12 -4.67
C ALA A 84 -16.83 -0.14 -5.25
N LYS A 85 -16.33 -0.64 -6.38
CA LYS A 85 -16.89 -1.81 -7.09
C LYS A 85 -16.03 -3.06 -6.93
N ALA A 86 -14.99 -3.02 -6.11
CA ALA A 86 -14.12 -4.17 -5.92
C ALA A 86 -14.87 -5.29 -5.19
N ASP A 87 -14.71 -6.53 -5.66
CA ASP A 87 -15.36 -7.70 -5.05
C ASP A 87 -14.86 -7.96 -3.62
N THR A 88 -13.63 -7.54 -3.32
CA THR A 88 -12.98 -7.78 -2.03
C THR A 88 -12.82 -6.48 -1.26
N LYS A 89 -13.26 -6.48 0.00
CA LYS A 89 -12.90 -5.44 0.97
C LYS A 89 -11.52 -5.74 1.56
N ILE A 90 -10.63 -4.77 1.50
CA ILE A 90 -9.26 -4.93 1.98
C ILE A 90 -9.10 -4.23 3.35
N THR A 91 -8.40 -4.90 4.27
CA THR A 91 -8.05 -4.37 5.61
C THR A 91 -6.54 -4.13 5.75
N SER A 92 -5.79 -4.42 4.69
CA SER A 92 -4.36 -4.21 4.54
C SER A 92 -4.08 -3.95 3.05
N SER A 93 -2.98 -3.27 2.75
CA SER A 93 -2.45 -3.10 1.40
C SER A 93 -1.81 -4.37 0.81
N CYS A 94 -1.73 -5.48 1.57
CA CYS A 94 -1.39 -6.80 1.05
C CYS A 94 -2.17 -7.91 1.77
N LEU A 95 -2.76 -8.84 1.01
CA LEU A 95 -3.41 -10.04 1.57
C LEU A 95 -2.42 -11.04 2.18
N CYS A 96 -1.12 -10.87 1.90
CA CYS A 96 -0.04 -11.62 2.54
C CYS A 96 0.13 -11.29 4.03
N GLN A 97 -0.48 -10.20 4.52
CA GLN A 97 -0.42 -9.88 5.94
C GLN A 97 -1.39 -10.75 6.74
N PRO A 98 -0.95 -11.32 7.88
CA PRO A 98 -1.87 -11.99 8.78
C PRO A 98 -2.92 -10.98 9.23
N THR A 99 -4.21 -11.36 9.15
CA THR A 99 -5.29 -10.54 9.67
C THR A 99 -5.01 -10.29 11.15
N THR A 100 -4.73 -9.05 11.52
CA THR A 100 -4.47 -8.69 12.92
C THR A 100 -5.77 -8.79 13.72
N ALA A 101 -6.17 -10.01 14.07
CA ALA A 101 -6.90 -10.25 15.30
C ALA A 101 -5.90 -9.95 16.42
N ARG A 102 -5.95 -8.72 16.93
CA ARG A 102 -5.09 -8.23 18.01
C ARG A 102 -5.31 -9.13 19.24
N LYS A 103 -4.54 -10.22 19.37
CA LYS A 103 -4.36 -10.90 20.66
C LYS A 103 -3.56 -9.93 21.52
N SER A 104 -4.23 -9.23 22.43
CA SER A 104 -3.55 -8.70 23.61
C SER A 104 -2.84 -9.88 24.28
N LEU A 105 -1.53 -9.92 24.13
CA LEU A 105 -0.67 -10.70 25.03
C LEU A 105 -0.88 -10.10 26.42
N LYS A 106 -1.55 -10.87 27.28
CA LYS A 106 -1.49 -10.67 28.73
C LYS A 106 -0.16 -11.19 29.24
#